data_AF-A0AAU1SKK4-F1
#
_entry.id   AF-A0AAU1SKK4-F1
#
_cell.length_a   1.000
_cell.length_b   1.000
_cell.length_c   1.000
_cell.angle_alpha   90.00
_cell.angle_beta   90.00
_cell.angle_gamma   90.00
#
_symmetry.space_group_name_H-M   'P 1'
#
loop_
_entity.id
_entity.type
_entity.pdbx_description
1 polymer ?
#
loop_
_entity_poly.entity_id
_entity_poly.type
_entity_poly.pdbx_seq_one_letter_code
_entity_poly.pdbx_strand_id
1 'polypeptide(L)' 'MSAFRSDLDLEVYDVTGNGVQVDVATNANDGTVRLAVLFTQEIYLSADSAERVAQSLLRAAAHARRFEPKTDQEP' A
#
# COMPACT_ATOMS: atom_id res chain seq x y z
N MET A 1 10.56 -1.07 14.19
CA MET A 1 10.08 -1.60 12.90
C MET A 1 8.67 -1.07 12.67
N SER A 2 8.33 -0.62 11.46
CA SER A 2 6.97 -0.16 11.13
C SER A 2 5.98 -1.32 11.19
N ALA A 3 4.75 -1.07 11.67
CA ALA A 3 3.66 -2.03 11.60
C ALA A 3 3.15 -2.25 10.16
N PHE A 4 3.51 -1.35 9.23
CA PHE A 4 3.11 -1.45 7.83
C PHE A 4 4.01 -2.39 7.05
N ARG A 5 3.37 -3.27 6.26
CA ARG A 5 4.02 -4.13 5.27
C ARG A 5 3.69 -3.62 3.88
N SER A 6 4.68 -3.02 3.22
CA SER A 6 4.61 -2.53 1.85
C SER A 6 4.48 -3.66 0.83
N ASP A 7 3.79 -3.37 -0.27
CA ASP A 7 3.80 -4.18 -1.48
C ASP A 7 5.13 -3.95 -2.22
N LEU A 8 6.06 -4.88 -2.03
CA LEU A 8 7.39 -4.81 -2.64
C LEU A 8 7.38 -5.03 -4.15
N ASP A 9 6.28 -5.55 -4.71
CA ASP A 9 6.12 -5.75 -6.16
C ASP A 9 5.51 -4.51 -6.84
N LEU A 10 5.09 -3.51 -6.06
CA LEU A 10 4.58 -2.24 -6.57
C LEU A 10 5.74 -1.27 -6.88
N GLU A 11 6.48 -1.56 -7.94
CA GLU A 11 7.45 -0.63 -8.49
C GLU A 11 6.80 0.28 -9.55
N VAL A 12 6.25 1.41 -9.07
CA VAL A 12 5.58 2.43 -9.88
C VAL A 12 6.15 3.81 -9.58
N TYR A 13 6.54 4.50 -10.65
CA TYR A 13 7.11 5.84 -10.62
C TYR A 13 6.25 6.81 -11.40
N ASP A 14 6.36 8.08 -11.04
CA ASP A 14 5.74 9.20 -11.73
C ASP A 14 6.22 9.31 -13.19
N VAL A 15 5.27 9.51 -14.11
CA VAL A 15 5.54 9.60 -15.56
C VAL A 15 6.36 10.83 -15.96
N THR A 16 6.39 11.86 -15.11
CA THR A 16 7.21 13.06 -15.33
C THR A 16 8.70 12.82 -15.07
N GLY A 17 9.07 11.68 -14.46
CA GLY A 17 10.46 11.33 -14.17
C GLY A 17 11.06 12.08 -12.98
N ASN A 18 10.24 12.70 -12.13
CA ASN A 18 10.67 13.45 -10.94
C ASN A 18 11.07 12.56 -9.73
N GLY A 19 11.09 11.24 -9.90
CA GLY A 19 11.47 10.27 -8.86
C GLY A 19 10.41 10.01 -7.79
N VAL A 20 9.19 10.55 -7.96
CA VAL A 20 8.06 10.27 -7.07
C VAL A 20 7.60 8.82 -7.25
N GLN A 21 7.28 8.19 -6.12
CA GLN A 21 6.88 6.78 -6.03
C GLN A 21 5.60 6.64 -5.23
N VAL A 22 4.90 5.55 -5.47
CA VAL A 22 3.72 5.15 -4.70
C VAL A 22 4.00 3.88 -3.93
N ASP A 23 3.63 3.88 -2.65
CA ASP A 23 3.67 2.71 -1.76
C ASP A 23 2.24 2.36 -1.33
N VAL A 24 1.92 1.07 -1.38
CA VAL A 24 0.69 0.52 -0.81
C VAL A 24 1.10 -0.45 0.28
N ALA A 25 0.58 -0.26 1.48
CA ALA A 25 0.94 -1.08 2.62
C ALA A 25 -0.27 -1.45 3.46
N THR A 26 -0.26 -2.65 4.05
CA THR A 26 -1.24 -3.07 5.05
C THR A 26 -0.62 -2.98 6.44
N ASN A 27 -1.33 -2.39 7.39
CA ASN A 27 -0.96 -2.38 8.80
C ASN A 27 -1.20 -3.78 9.39
N ALA A 28 -0.13 -4.40 9.90
CA ALA A 28 -0.17 -5.74 10.46
C ALA A 28 -0.89 -5.83 11.82
N ASN A 29 -1.27 -4.70 12.43
CA ASN A 29 -1.90 -4.67 13.75
C ASN A 29 -3.42 -4.47 13.70
N ASP A 30 -3.95 -3.82 12.67
CA ASP A 30 -5.37 -3.48 12.57
C ASP A 30 -5.96 -3.71 11.16
N GLY A 31 -5.15 -4.19 10.22
CA GLY A 31 -5.57 -4.44 8.85
C GLY A 31 -5.83 -3.16 8.02
N THR A 32 -5.61 -1.95 8.55
CA THR A 32 -5.80 -0.73 7.74
C THR A 32 -4.85 -0.70 6.53
N VAL A 33 -5.33 -0.15 5.41
CA VAL A 33 -4.54 -0.01 4.19
C VAL A 33 -4.07 1.44 4.06
N ARG A 34 -2.78 1.63 3.83
CA ARG A 34 -2.16 2.92 3.53
C ARG A 34 -1.79 3.00 2.06
N LEU A 35 -2.18 4.10 1.43
CA LEU A 35 -1.63 4.55 0.16
C LEU A 35 -0.74 5.76 0.46
N ALA A 36 0.53 5.69 0.10
CA ALA A 36 1.50 6.76 0.31
C ALA A 36 2.09 7.20 -1.03
N VAL A 37 2.06 8.51 -1.29
CA VAL A 37 2.89 9.14 -2.32
C VAL A 37 4.16 9.62 -1.63
N LEU A 38 5.30 9.13 -2.09
CA LEU A 38 6.59 9.46 -1.51
C LEU A 38 7.12 10.75 -2.13
N PHE A 39 7.71 11.61 -1.30
CA PHE A 39 8.37 12.87 -1.68
C PHE A 39 7.43 14.02 -2.11
N THR A 40 6.19 13.77 -2.54
CA THR A 40 5.21 14.80 -2.95
C THR A 40 3.79 14.51 -2.44
N GLN A 41 2.82 15.36 -2.80
CA GLN A 41 1.39 15.21 -2.47
C GLN A 41 0.60 14.43 -3.53
N GLU A 42 1.07 14.43 -4.77
CA GLU A 42 0.41 13.80 -5.92
C GLU A 42 1.43 13.10 -6.82
N ILE A 43 0.93 12.13 -7.60
CA ILE A 43 1.69 11.36 -8.58
C ILE A 43 0.93 11.31 -9.90
N TYR A 44 1.63 11.54 -11.01
CA TYR A 44 1.09 11.40 -12.35
C TYR A 44 1.39 9.99 -12.87
N LEU A 45 0.35 9.23 -13.24
CA LEU A 45 0.47 7.82 -13.63
C LEU A 45 0.09 7.61 -15.09
N SER A 46 0.78 6.68 -15.75
CA SER A 46 0.27 6.09 -17.00
C SER A 46 -0.94 5.21 -16.69
N ALA A 47 -1.73 4.88 -17.71
CA ALA A 47 -2.88 3.99 -17.55
C ALA A 47 -2.48 2.64 -16.92
N ASP A 48 -1.42 2.01 -17.42
CA ASP A 48 -0.91 0.73 -16.90
C ASP A 48 -0.41 0.86 -15.45
N SER A 49 0.24 1.97 -15.11
CA SER A 49 0.72 2.21 -13.75
C SER A 49 -0.44 2.44 -12.78
N ALA A 50 -1.47 3.18 -13.20
CA ALA A 50 -2.70 3.36 -12.43
C ALA A 50 -3.42 2.03 -12.18
N GLU A 51 -3.48 1.15 -13.20
CA GLU A 51 -4.02 -0.19 -13.02
C GLU A 51 -3.21 -1.01 -12.01
N ARG A 52 -1.88 -0.99 -12.09
CA ARG A 52 -1.00 -1.69 -11.13
C ARG A 52 -1.22 -1.21 -9.69
N VAL A 53 -1.38 0.10 -9.47
CA VAL A 53 -1.73 0.65 -8.15
C VAL A 53 -3.10 0.15 -7.68
N ALA A 54 -4.10 0.15 -8.56
CA ALA A 54 -5.43 -0.37 -8.23
C ALA A 54 -5.39 -1.86 -7.85
N GLN A 55 -4.63 -2.68 -8.60
CA GLN A 55 -4.44 -4.09 -8.28
C GLN A 55 -3.73 -4.30 -6.95
N SER A 56 -2.72 -3.48 -6.63
CA SER A 56 -2.04 -3.51 -5.32
C SER A 56 -2.99 -3.16 -4.17
N LEU A 57 -3.83 -2.12 -4.33
CA LEU A 57 -4.86 -1.78 -3.36
C LEU A 57 -5.86 -2.92 -3.14
N LEU A 58 -6.26 -3.63 -4.21
CA LEU A 58 -7.12 -4.80 -4.10
C LEU A 58 -6.46 -5.94 -3.33
N ARG A 59 -5.18 -6.21 -3.57
CA ARG A 59 -4.41 -7.21 -2.80
C ARG A 59 -4.31 -6.82 -1.33
N ALA A 60 -3.98 -5.57 -1.04
CA ALA A 60 -3.88 -5.05 0.33
C ALA A 60 -5.23 -5.13 1.05
N ALA A 61 -6.34 -4.78 0.37
CA ALA A 61 -7.69 -4.91 0.91
C ALA A 61 -8.09 -6.37 1.16
N ALA A 62 -7.70 -7.30 0.28
CA ALA A 62 -7.93 -8.72 0.50
C ALA A 62 -7.15 -9.26 1.71
N HIS A 63 -5.91 -8.78 1.91
CA HIS A 63 -5.10 -9.12 3.08
C HIS A 63 -5.71 -8.54 4.37
N ALA A 64 -6.10 -7.27 4.34
CA ALA A 64 -6.77 -6.56 5.42
C ALA A 64 -8.04 -7.28 5.91
N ARG A 65 -8.88 -7.77 4.99
CA ARG A 65 -10.12 -8.48 5.35
C ARG A 65 -9.89 -9.84 6.01
N ARG A 66 -8.71 -10.44 5.81
CA ARG A 66 -8.31 -11.68 6.48
C ARG A 66 -7.68 -11.42 7.84
N PHE A 67 -7.48 -10.16 8.20
CA PHE A 67 -7.00 -9.80 9.51
C PHE A 67 -8.11 -10.07 10.52
N GLU A 68 -7.93 -11.11 11.33
CA GLU A 68 -8.62 -11.23 12.60
C GLU A 68 -7.77 -10.48 13.64
N PRO A 69 -8.34 -9.50 14.36
CA PRO A 69 -7.67 -8.94 15.52
C PRO A 69 -7.22 -10.11 16.40
N LYS A 70 -5.95 -10.10 16.83
CA LYS A 70 -5.58 -10.97 17.94
C LYS A 70 -6.48 -10.55 19.09
N THR A 71 -7.48 -11.36 19.39
CA THR A 71 -8.19 -11.25 20.65
C THR A 71 -7.11 -11.45 21.70
N ASP A 72 -6.88 -10.41 22.49
CA ASP A 72 -6.00 -10.50 23.64
C ASP A 72 -6.52 -11.65 24.51
N GLN A 73 -5.86 -12.80 24.41
CA GLN A 73 -5.93 -13.82 25.44
C GLN A 73 -5.08 -13.28 26.60
N GLU A 74 -5.75 -12.65 27.55
CA GLU A 74 -5.20 -12.50 28.88
C GLU A 74 -5.76 -13.64 29.77
N PRO A 75 -4.91 -14.33 30.56
CA PRO A 75 -5.29 -15.48 31.38
C PRO A 75 -6.21 -15.15 32.57
#